data_AF-A0A6N8ZAR5-F1
#
_entry.id   AF-A0A6N8ZAR5-F1
#
_cell.length_a   1.000
_cell.length_b   1.000
_cell.length_c   1.000
_cell.angle_alpha   90.00
_cell.angle_beta   90.00
_cell.angle_gamma   90.00
#
_symmetry.space_group_name_H-M   'P 1'
#
loop_
_entity.id
_entity.type
_entity.pdbx_description
1 polymer ?
#
loop_
_entity_poly.entity_id
_entity_poly.type
_entity_poly.pdbx_seq_one_letter_code
_entity_poly.pdbx_strand_id
1 'polypeptide(L)'
;MNKQEDFQNRALALLLAERGISTDFEQRAGRRRMDIVADVEGLRVVLEAETGFHRKAQAVKDADARLRQRLATVVFAVCYPEGVTEDNLADATLTWTVRVKAGEPSGEWSVGDVSRLAQAVQQAPRSLSGADMAAQMLSDGLDAAVQRLTAPVRQALARALDLPATRPDGKVQSDRYFVAAKRGMLVVATAMLFHHRLQGHLPTERPDGYDGDWPPPSAVACAEQESVINAFRESWRGILAVDYRPVFETGRAALAALSADPDTGQAVRSLAEMVDRVSERVTGLRHDLLGRIFHRVLDTARYDGSFYTSTAAAVLLASLALREGEVDWVDANAVSNLRICDPACGTGTLLMAAAERIRDLRNNAGSGDPDDEEALGLMLVEDVLWGYDVNLTATHMAASTLGMLSPSTRFNRMNVHRALLGVFDGQPYLGSLDFLSGQARLAAWPTTTRQVDSERGTSEPPPPMDLVIMNPPFTRDSLRHDQFSRAEEQAIKRREKEVLEGQPYREAARLSGSANAFMVLGDQILREDGGTLAVVLPTVMATNPAASQTRRYLAQ
;
A
#
# COMPACT_ATOMS: atom_id res chain seq x y z
N MET A 1 -1.02 35.90 18.73
CA MET A 1 0.31 35.55 18.19
C MET A 1 1.31 36.50 18.80
N ASN A 2 2.39 35.97 19.37
CA ASN A 2 3.38 36.76 20.08
C ASN A 2 4.40 37.29 19.07
N LYS A 3 4.52 38.60 18.88
CA LYS A 3 5.49 39.19 17.92
C LYS A 3 6.92 38.70 18.15
N GLN A 4 7.24 38.35 19.40
CA GLN A 4 8.54 37.83 19.81
C GLN A 4 8.85 36.44 19.22
N GLU A 5 7.86 35.56 19.10
CA GLU A 5 8.04 34.20 18.56
C GLU A 5 8.36 34.25 17.05
N ASP A 6 7.74 35.15 16.28
CA ASP A 6 8.03 35.34 14.85
C ASP A 6 9.50 35.77 14.63
N PHE A 7 10.04 36.68 15.45
CA PHE A 7 11.45 37.11 15.35
C PHE A 7 12.41 35.96 15.71
N GLN A 8 12.11 35.20 16.76
CA GLN A 8 12.92 34.06 17.17
C GLN A 8 12.94 32.96 16.09
N ASN A 9 11.79 32.65 15.49
CA ASN A 9 11.69 31.63 14.45
C ASN A 9 12.46 32.02 13.19
N ARG A 10 12.43 33.31 12.80
CA ARG A 10 13.24 33.82 11.69
C ARG A 10 14.74 33.72 11.98
N ALA A 11 15.15 34.13 13.17
CA ALA A 11 16.53 34.06 13.61
C ALA A 11 17.03 32.60 13.65
N LEU A 12 16.21 31.68 14.15
CA LEU A 12 16.53 30.25 14.17
C LEU A 12 16.71 29.71 12.74
N ALA A 13 15.80 30.04 11.80
CA ALA A 13 15.92 29.62 10.41
C ALA A 13 17.25 30.07 9.78
N LEU A 14 17.64 31.34 9.99
CA LEU A 14 18.93 31.86 9.50
C LEU A 14 20.13 31.10 10.11
N LEU A 15 20.11 30.85 11.43
CA LEU A 15 21.18 30.13 12.11
C LEU A 15 21.27 28.66 11.65
N LEU A 16 20.16 28.02 11.29
CA LEU A 16 20.15 26.69 10.69
C LEU A 16 20.70 26.72 9.25
N ALA A 17 20.37 27.76 8.47
CA ALA A 17 20.89 27.95 7.12
C ALA A 17 22.40 28.15 7.09
N GLU A 18 22.95 28.95 8.01
CA GLU A 18 24.41 29.12 8.19
C GLU A 18 25.13 27.80 8.49
N ARG A 19 24.41 26.80 9.04
CA ARG A 19 24.91 25.47 9.36
C ARG A 19 24.65 24.45 8.24
N GLY A 20 24.30 24.93 7.04
CA GLY A 20 24.15 24.12 5.83
C GLY A 20 22.81 23.41 5.70
N ILE A 21 21.78 23.82 6.45
CA ILE A 21 20.42 23.26 6.33
C ILE A 21 19.60 24.17 5.42
N SER A 22 19.02 23.63 4.34
CA SER A 22 18.14 24.42 3.49
C SER A 22 16.84 24.71 4.24
N THR A 23 16.61 25.95 4.64
CA THR A 23 15.42 26.35 5.42
C THR A 23 14.62 27.45 4.76
N ASP A 24 13.30 27.32 4.80
CA ASP A 24 12.33 28.37 4.52
C ASP A 24 11.61 28.78 5.82
N PHE A 25 11.44 30.09 5.99
CA PHE A 25 10.67 30.66 7.09
C PHE A 25 9.24 30.98 6.63
N GLU A 26 8.25 30.66 7.46
CA GLU A 26 6.83 30.99 7.22
C GLU A 26 6.23 30.51 5.90
N GLN A 27 6.46 29.25 5.55
CA GLN A 27 5.74 28.67 4.41
C GLN A 27 4.24 28.55 4.71
N ARG A 28 3.42 28.94 3.73
CA ARG A 28 1.97 28.76 3.76
C ARG A 28 1.55 27.60 2.86
N ALA A 29 0.89 26.61 3.45
CA ALA A 29 0.11 25.62 2.72
C ALA A 29 -1.39 25.99 2.82
N GLY A 30 -1.90 26.74 1.84
CA GLY A 30 -3.26 27.30 1.86
C GLY A 30 -3.43 28.38 2.93
N ARG A 31 -4.33 28.17 3.90
CA ARG A 31 -4.57 29.12 5.02
C ARG A 31 -3.66 28.91 6.24
N ARG A 32 -2.73 27.96 6.19
CA ARG A 32 -1.99 27.48 7.38
C ARG A 32 -0.51 27.81 7.29
N ARG A 33 0.05 28.36 8.37
CA ARG A 33 1.44 28.79 8.52
C ARG A 33 2.21 27.71 9.30
N MET A 34 3.40 27.37 8.83
CA MET A 34 4.40 26.58 9.55
C MET A 34 5.50 27.54 10.00
N ASP A 35 6.09 27.31 11.17
CA ASP A 35 7.09 28.24 11.72
C ASP A 35 8.38 28.19 10.90
N ILE A 36 9.02 27.02 10.83
CA ILE A 36 10.26 26.79 10.06
C ILE A 36 10.13 25.47 9.30
N VAL A 37 10.42 25.51 8.00
CA VAL A 37 10.48 24.32 7.14
C VAL A 37 11.93 24.12 6.70
N ALA A 38 12.44 22.91 6.86
CA ALA A 38 13.77 22.52 6.40
C ALA A 38 13.66 21.36 5.39
N ASP A 39 14.49 21.40 4.35
CA ASP A 39 14.73 20.27 3.45
C ASP A 39 16.04 19.59 3.86
N VAL A 40 15.95 18.33 4.27
CA VAL A 40 17.10 17.51 4.69
C VAL A 40 17.07 16.20 3.92
N GLU A 41 18.03 16.00 3.01
CA GLU A 41 18.13 14.81 2.15
C GLU A 41 16.85 14.47 1.35
N GLY A 42 16.05 15.49 1.01
CA GLY A 42 14.75 15.35 0.32
C GLY A 42 13.57 15.11 1.25
N LEU A 43 13.77 15.15 2.58
CA LEU A 43 12.71 15.08 3.58
C LEU A 43 12.30 16.48 4.03
N ARG A 44 10.99 16.72 4.08
CA ARG A 44 10.43 17.93 4.69
C ARG A 44 10.38 17.79 6.21
N VAL A 45 11.28 18.48 6.87
CA VAL A 45 11.33 18.63 8.34
C VAL A 45 10.66 19.95 8.72
N VAL A 46 9.79 19.94 9.72
CA VAL A 46 9.21 21.17 10.28
C VAL A 46 9.67 21.35 11.72
N LEU A 47 9.94 22.58 12.12
CA LEU A 47 10.15 22.92 13.52
C LEU A 47 8.96 23.80 13.93
N GLU A 48 8.17 23.35 14.90
CA GLU A 48 7.13 24.14 15.56
C GLU A 48 7.68 24.59 16.91
N ALA A 49 7.72 25.90 17.13
CA ALA A 49 8.48 26.47 18.23
C ALA A 49 7.63 27.36 19.13
N GLU A 50 7.79 27.19 20.44
CA GLU A 50 7.06 27.93 21.47
C GLU A 50 8.02 28.66 22.42
N THR A 51 7.64 29.86 22.89
CA THR A 51 8.41 30.55 23.93
C THR A 51 8.04 30.03 25.32
N GLY A 52 9.05 29.59 26.06
CA GLY A 52 8.95 29.17 27.45
C GLY A 52 8.77 27.66 27.61
N PHE A 53 9.56 27.05 28.52
CA PHE A 53 9.52 25.60 28.76
C PHE A 53 8.20 25.11 29.38
N HIS A 54 7.37 26.01 29.90
CA HIS A 54 6.02 25.68 30.37
C HIS A 54 5.06 25.33 29.21
N ARG A 55 5.40 25.68 27.95
CA ARG A 55 4.59 25.40 26.76
C ARG A 55 4.95 24.12 26.01
N LYS A 56 5.80 23.26 26.58
CA LYS A 56 6.18 21.96 25.97
C LYS A 56 4.99 21.14 25.46
N ALA A 57 3.88 21.12 26.21
CA ALA A 57 2.66 20.42 25.81
C ALA A 57 1.99 21.04 24.57
N GLN A 58 2.03 22.37 24.44
CA GLN A 58 1.49 23.09 23.29
C GLN A 58 2.37 22.89 22.05
N ALA A 59 3.70 22.97 22.19
CA ALA A 59 4.64 22.68 21.11
C ALA A 59 4.46 21.25 20.55
N VAL A 60 4.27 20.25 21.43
CA VAL A 60 3.98 18.86 21.00
C VAL A 60 2.62 18.77 20.32
N LYS A 61 1.59 19.47 20.82
CA LYS A 61 0.25 19.47 20.23
C LYS A 61 0.25 20.05 18.82
N ASP A 62 1.00 21.13 18.60
CA ASP A 62 1.11 21.77 17.29
C ASP A 62 1.97 20.93 16.34
N ALA A 63 3.08 20.36 16.83
CA ALA A 63 3.86 19.41 16.06
C ALA A 63 3.03 18.19 15.60
N ASP A 64 2.26 17.60 16.51
CA ASP A 64 1.33 16.51 16.19
C ASP A 64 0.24 16.95 15.22
N ALA A 65 -0.22 18.21 15.30
CA ALA A 65 -1.18 18.75 14.35
C ALA A 65 -0.57 18.83 12.95
N ARG A 66 0.70 19.23 12.80
CA ARG A 66 1.39 19.23 11.50
C ARG A 66 1.53 17.82 10.92
N LEU A 67 1.87 16.84 11.75
CA LEU A 67 1.90 15.43 11.35
C LEU A 67 0.52 14.93 10.90
N ARG A 68 -0.54 15.17 11.68
CA ARG A 68 -1.92 14.78 11.29
C ARG A 68 -2.38 15.46 10.00
N GLN A 69 -1.91 16.69 9.77
CA GLN A 69 -2.21 17.47 8.57
C GLN A 69 -1.30 17.13 7.39
N ARG A 70 -0.31 16.25 7.57
CA ARG A 70 0.66 15.84 6.54
C ARG A 70 1.44 17.02 5.95
N LEU A 71 1.75 18.00 6.79
CA LEU A 71 2.55 19.16 6.39
C LEU A 71 4.05 18.90 6.46
N ALA A 72 4.46 17.84 7.17
CA ALA A 72 5.85 17.47 7.40
C ALA A 72 5.99 15.96 7.67
N THR A 73 7.18 15.43 7.39
CA THR A 73 7.55 14.04 7.70
C THR A 73 8.02 13.87 9.14
N VAL A 74 8.88 14.78 9.57
CA VAL A 74 9.43 14.86 10.92
C VAL A 74 9.13 16.25 11.44
N VAL A 75 8.61 16.33 12.65
CA VAL A 75 8.35 17.62 13.30
C VAL A 75 9.13 17.71 14.59
N PHE A 76 9.92 18.77 14.73
CA PHE A 76 10.56 19.11 16.00
C PHE A 76 9.60 20.02 16.76
N ALA A 77 9.20 19.60 17.95
CA ALA A 77 8.60 20.51 18.91
C ALA A 77 9.75 21.17 19.66
N VAL A 78 9.94 22.48 19.46
CA VAL A 78 11.04 23.26 20.02
C VAL A 78 10.48 24.23 21.06
N CYS A 79 11.22 24.45 22.14
CA CYS A 79 10.93 25.50 23.11
C CYS A 79 12.15 26.38 23.34
N TYR A 80 11.96 27.68 23.14
CA TYR A 80 12.92 28.71 23.51
C TYR A 80 12.88 28.98 25.03
N PRO A 81 14.01 29.29 25.67
CA PRO A 81 13.99 29.85 27.02
C PRO A 81 13.26 31.20 27.06
N GLU A 82 12.71 31.55 28.21
CA GLU A 82 12.10 32.88 28.42
C GLU A 82 13.17 33.98 28.34
N GLY A 83 12.82 35.12 27.75
CA GLY A 83 13.72 36.28 27.62
C GLY A 83 14.72 36.20 26.45
N VAL A 84 14.70 35.15 25.64
CA VAL A 84 15.51 35.06 24.41
C VAL A 84 15.01 36.05 23.36
N THR A 85 15.94 36.68 22.66
CA THR A 85 15.76 37.60 21.54
C THR A 85 16.53 37.11 20.32
N GLU A 86 16.34 37.75 19.17
CA GLU A 86 17.09 37.46 17.94
C GLU A 86 18.62 37.57 18.16
N ASP A 87 19.08 38.56 18.93
CA ASP A 87 20.50 38.84 19.14
C ASP A 87 21.22 37.81 20.03
N ASN A 88 20.50 37.12 20.93
CA ASN A 88 21.09 36.17 21.89
C ASN A 88 20.68 34.71 21.65
N LEU A 89 19.91 34.44 20.58
CA LEU A 89 19.42 33.10 20.25
C LEU A 89 20.56 32.12 19.93
N ALA A 90 21.64 32.59 19.31
CA ALA A 90 22.79 31.76 18.95
C ALA A 90 23.43 31.07 20.17
N ASP A 91 23.42 31.75 21.32
CA ASP A 91 23.98 31.27 22.59
C ASP A 91 22.92 30.66 23.53
N ALA A 92 21.65 30.65 23.12
CA ALA A 92 20.55 30.17 23.93
C ALA A 92 20.52 28.63 24.03
N THR A 93 20.15 28.13 25.22
CA THR A 93 19.90 26.70 25.42
C THR A 93 18.46 26.34 25.08
N LEU A 94 18.28 25.72 23.93
CA LEU A 94 16.99 25.25 23.44
C LEU A 94 16.64 23.88 24.03
N THR A 95 15.34 23.60 24.12
CA THR A 95 14.86 22.23 24.35
C THR A 95 13.99 21.78 23.20
N TRP A 96 14.13 20.53 22.77
CA TRP A 96 13.31 19.99 21.69
C TRP A 96 12.98 18.52 21.88
N THR A 97 11.92 18.07 21.22
CA THR A 97 11.63 16.65 21.05
C THR A 97 11.22 16.39 19.60
N VAL A 98 11.57 15.20 19.09
CA VAL A 98 11.32 14.80 17.71
C VAL A 98 10.01 14.03 17.62
N ARG A 99 9.18 14.36 16.64
CA ARG A 99 7.88 13.76 16.39
C ARG A 99 7.86 13.16 14.99
N VAL A 100 7.67 11.84 14.93
CA VAL A 100 7.52 11.08 13.66
C VAL A 100 6.12 10.50 13.47
N LYS A 101 5.33 10.45 14.55
CA LYS A 101 3.94 9.99 14.54
C LYS A 101 3.12 10.74 15.58
N ALA A 102 1.95 11.20 15.18
CA ALA A 102 1.06 11.94 16.06
C ALA A 102 0.40 11.03 17.10
N GLY A 103 0.25 11.54 18.34
CA GLY A 103 -0.44 10.83 19.43
C GLY A 103 0.41 9.81 20.18
N GLU A 104 1.67 9.58 19.79
CA GLU A 104 2.59 8.80 20.63
C GLU A 104 3.07 9.65 21.82
N PRO A 105 3.37 9.03 22.98
CA PRO A 105 4.00 9.74 24.09
C PRO A 105 5.22 10.53 23.62
N SER A 106 5.38 11.77 24.10
CA SER A 106 6.62 12.53 23.84
C SER A 106 7.80 11.74 24.38
N GLY A 107 8.75 11.40 23.49
CA GLY A 107 10.04 10.89 23.91
C GLY A 107 10.79 11.89 24.79
N GLU A 108 12.00 11.51 25.19
CA GLU A 108 12.83 12.35 26.04
C GLU A 108 13.13 13.70 25.36
N TRP A 109 13.02 14.79 26.12
CA TRP A 109 13.34 16.11 25.62
C TRP A 109 14.86 16.29 25.59
N SER A 110 15.38 16.57 24.41
CA SER A 110 16.77 16.96 24.22
C SER A 110 16.98 18.41 24.62
N VAL A 111 18.20 18.72 25.08
CA VAL A 111 18.62 20.06 25.51
C VAL A 111 19.97 20.38 24.86
N GLY A 112 20.13 21.60 24.36
CA GLY A 112 21.38 22.03 23.73
C GLY A 112 21.28 23.38 23.04
N ASP A 113 22.38 23.81 22.45
CA ASP A 113 22.45 25.03 21.65
C ASP A 113 21.89 24.83 20.22
N VAL A 114 21.92 25.89 19.43
CA VAL A 114 21.46 25.86 18.03
C VAL A 114 22.28 24.88 17.18
N SER A 115 23.57 24.69 17.48
CA SER A 115 24.43 23.76 16.76
C SER A 115 24.02 22.30 17.00
N ARG A 116 23.67 21.95 18.24
CA ARG A 116 23.17 20.61 18.59
C ARG A 116 21.78 20.36 18.01
N LEU A 117 20.92 21.38 17.98
CA LEU A 117 19.63 21.29 17.28
C LEU A 117 19.84 21.09 15.77
N ALA A 118 20.72 21.84 15.13
CA ALA A 118 21.06 21.69 13.71
C ALA A 118 21.56 20.27 13.41
N GLN A 119 22.43 19.73 14.26
CA GLN A 119 22.92 18.36 14.14
C GLN A 119 21.78 17.34 14.30
N ALA A 120 20.85 17.56 15.22
CA ALA A 120 19.66 16.72 15.39
C ALA A 120 18.73 16.79 14.17
N VAL A 121 18.54 17.97 13.57
CA VAL A 121 17.75 18.17 12.34
C VAL A 121 18.42 17.45 11.15
N GLN A 122 19.74 17.56 10.99
CA GLN A 122 20.50 16.83 9.96
C GLN A 122 20.49 15.32 10.17
N GLN A 123 20.40 14.86 11.42
CA GLN A 123 20.32 13.43 11.77
C GLN A 123 18.88 12.90 11.79
N ALA A 124 17.86 13.75 11.67
CA ALA A 124 16.46 13.35 11.64
C ALA A 124 16.12 12.27 10.60
N PRO A 125 16.73 12.23 9.40
CA PRO A 125 16.54 11.12 8.47
C PRO A 125 16.98 9.76 9.05
N ARG A 126 17.98 9.74 9.93
CA ARG A 126 18.54 8.51 10.53
C ARG A 126 17.68 7.90 11.63
N SER A 127 16.75 8.67 12.20
CA SER A 127 15.79 8.15 13.19
C SER A 127 14.57 7.49 12.55
N LEU A 128 14.38 7.68 11.23
CA LEU A 128 13.47 6.89 10.42
C LEU A 128 14.20 5.63 9.92
N SER A 129 13.50 4.50 9.85
CA SER A 129 14.05 3.37 9.09
C SER A 129 14.19 3.78 7.62
N GLY A 130 15.19 3.23 6.91
CA GLY A 130 15.35 3.51 5.47
C GLY A 130 14.07 3.23 4.67
N ALA A 131 13.30 2.24 5.12
CA ALA A 131 12.01 1.91 4.53
C ALA A 131 10.91 2.96 4.79
N ASP A 132 10.82 3.50 6.01
CA ASP A 132 9.84 4.55 6.34
C ASP A 132 10.17 5.87 5.62
N MET A 133 11.45 6.18 5.45
CA MET A 133 11.91 7.32 4.67
C MET A 133 11.52 7.17 3.20
N ALA A 134 11.84 6.04 2.58
CA ALA A 134 11.48 5.74 1.19
C ALA A 134 9.96 5.78 0.95
N ALA A 135 9.17 5.25 1.90
CA ALA A 135 7.72 5.29 1.88
C ALA A 135 7.17 6.72 1.88
N GLN A 136 7.76 7.59 2.71
CA GLN A 136 7.35 8.97 2.76
C GLN A 136 7.73 9.73 1.49
N MET A 137 8.97 9.59 1.03
CA MET A 137 9.43 10.23 -0.20
C MET A 137 8.47 9.91 -1.34
N LEU A 138 8.14 8.63 -1.56
CA LEU A 138 7.21 8.21 -2.60
C LEU A 138 5.81 8.81 -2.40
N SER A 139 5.28 8.83 -1.17
CA SER A 139 3.97 9.46 -0.90
C SER A 139 3.94 10.93 -1.28
N ASP A 140 4.99 11.68 -0.94
CA ASP A 140 5.08 13.12 -1.20
C ASP A 140 5.23 13.39 -2.70
N GLY A 141 6.01 12.57 -3.43
CA GLY A 141 6.08 12.67 -4.89
C GLY A 141 4.79 12.29 -5.59
N LEU A 142 4.04 11.31 -5.07
CA LEU A 142 2.70 11.00 -5.58
C LEU A 142 1.77 12.20 -5.39
N ASP A 143 1.78 12.84 -4.22
CA ASP A 143 0.97 14.05 -3.99
C ASP A 143 1.37 15.18 -4.95
N ALA A 144 2.67 15.42 -5.15
CA ALA A 144 3.17 16.41 -6.10
C ALA A 144 2.80 16.07 -7.57
N ALA A 145 2.90 14.81 -7.96
CA ALA A 145 2.53 14.36 -9.30
C ALA A 145 1.02 14.54 -9.55
N VAL A 146 0.16 14.17 -8.59
CA VAL A 146 -1.29 14.33 -8.71
C VAL A 146 -1.71 15.80 -8.73
N GLN A 147 -1.01 16.68 -8.00
CA GLN A 147 -1.26 18.13 -8.05
C GLN A 147 -1.05 18.73 -9.45
N ARG A 148 -0.14 18.15 -10.25
CA ARG A 148 0.07 18.55 -11.66
C ARG A 148 -1.03 18.04 -12.60
N LEU A 149 -1.83 17.05 -12.19
CA LEU A 149 -2.89 16.49 -13.03
C LEU A 149 -4.15 17.36 -13.04
N THR A 150 -4.61 17.68 -14.25
CA THR A 150 -5.89 18.36 -14.43
C THR A 150 -7.05 17.49 -13.92
N ALA A 151 -8.18 18.11 -13.58
CA ALA A 151 -9.35 17.37 -13.10
C ALA A 151 -9.86 16.30 -14.11
N PRO A 152 -9.94 16.57 -15.43
CA PRO A 152 -10.30 15.54 -16.42
C PRO A 152 -9.36 14.35 -16.45
N VAL A 153 -8.04 14.56 -16.30
CA VAL A 153 -7.05 13.48 -16.27
C VAL A 153 -7.21 12.63 -15.00
N ARG A 154 -7.42 13.27 -13.84
CA ARG A 154 -7.72 12.56 -12.58
C ARG A 154 -8.99 11.69 -12.69
N GLN A 155 -10.02 12.18 -13.39
CA GLN A 155 -11.25 11.42 -13.66
C GLN A 155 -11.02 10.25 -14.64
N ALA A 156 -10.25 10.47 -15.70
CA ALA A 156 -9.90 9.43 -16.66
C ALA A 156 -9.12 8.29 -15.99
N LEU A 157 -8.12 8.64 -15.18
CA LEU A 157 -7.32 7.69 -14.41
C LEU A 157 -8.18 6.89 -13.41
N ALA A 158 -9.07 7.56 -12.68
CA ALA A 158 -10.00 6.89 -11.77
C ALA A 158 -10.92 5.89 -12.50
N ARG A 159 -11.45 6.26 -13.67
CA ARG A 159 -12.30 5.36 -14.48
C ARG A 159 -11.52 4.18 -15.06
N ALA A 160 -10.31 4.40 -15.55
CA ALA A 160 -9.49 3.35 -16.15
C ALA A 160 -9.13 2.24 -15.14
N LEU A 161 -9.10 2.57 -13.85
CA LEU A 161 -8.75 1.66 -12.76
C LEU A 161 -9.95 1.27 -11.88
N ASP A 162 -11.17 1.58 -12.34
CA ASP A 162 -12.42 1.31 -11.63
C ASP A 162 -12.41 1.78 -10.16
N LEU A 163 -11.88 2.97 -9.93
CA LEU A 163 -11.75 3.56 -8.61
C LEU A 163 -13.04 4.31 -8.23
N PRO A 164 -13.66 4.02 -7.07
CA PRO A 164 -14.91 4.65 -6.66
C PRO A 164 -14.68 6.11 -6.25
N ALA A 165 -14.73 7.02 -7.22
CA ALA A 165 -14.52 8.46 -7.03
C ALA A 165 -15.83 9.28 -7.04
N THR A 166 -16.94 8.67 -7.46
CA THR A 166 -18.25 9.34 -7.60
C THR A 166 -19.26 8.74 -6.64
N ARG A 167 -20.05 9.59 -5.95
CA ARG A 167 -21.22 9.11 -5.19
C ARG A 167 -22.45 9.01 -6.10
N PRO A 168 -23.40 8.12 -5.78
CA PRO A 168 -24.68 8.01 -6.50
C PRO A 168 -25.51 9.30 -6.49
N ASP A 169 -25.26 10.21 -5.54
CA ASP A 169 -25.96 11.50 -5.39
C ASP A 169 -25.38 12.62 -6.28
N GLY A 170 -24.37 12.33 -7.10
CA GLY A 170 -23.75 13.27 -8.03
C GLY A 170 -22.92 14.38 -7.37
N LYS A 171 -22.82 14.42 -6.03
CA LYS A 171 -22.00 15.41 -5.32
C LYS A 171 -20.54 15.00 -5.30
N VAL A 172 -19.79 15.52 -6.27
CA VAL A 172 -18.32 15.37 -6.33
C VAL A 172 -17.68 16.22 -5.23
N GLN A 173 -17.09 15.58 -4.22
CA GLN A 173 -16.08 16.25 -3.41
C GLN A 173 -14.75 16.20 -4.18
N SER A 174 -14.15 17.36 -4.45
CA SER A 174 -12.88 17.51 -5.20
C SER A 174 -11.75 16.62 -4.69
N ASP A 175 -11.79 16.28 -3.40
CA ASP A 175 -10.79 15.45 -2.73
C ASP A 175 -10.86 13.97 -3.15
N ARG A 176 -12.03 13.43 -3.54
CA ARG A 176 -12.15 12.01 -3.91
C ARG A 176 -11.40 11.67 -5.20
N TYR A 177 -11.49 12.52 -6.23
CA TYR A 177 -10.72 12.34 -7.46
C TYR A 177 -9.21 12.54 -7.26
N PHE A 178 -8.81 13.39 -6.31
CA PHE A 178 -7.42 13.52 -5.93
C PHE A 178 -6.89 12.21 -5.33
N VAL A 179 -7.62 11.63 -4.38
CA VAL A 179 -7.21 10.38 -3.73
C VAL A 179 -7.25 9.20 -4.70
N ALA A 180 -8.27 9.11 -5.56
CA ALA A 180 -8.34 8.10 -6.61
C ALA A 180 -7.18 8.23 -7.60
N ALA A 181 -6.87 9.45 -8.05
CA ALA A 181 -5.72 9.68 -8.91
C ALA A 181 -4.39 9.33 -8.21
N LYS A 182 -4.26 9.60 -6.90
CA LYS A 182 -3.08 9.17 -6.13
C LYS A 182 -2.92 7.65 -6.14
N ARG A 183 -4.01 6.89 -5.97
CA ARG A 183 -3.99 5.42 -6.11
C ARG A 183 -3.61 4.99 -7.53
N GLY A 184 -4.11 5.67 -8.56
CA GLY A 184 -3.73 5.38 -9.94
C GLY A 184 -2.27 5.69 -10.27
N MET A 185 -1.71 6.78 -9.73
CA MET A 185 -0.29 7.09 -9.87
C MET A 185 0.58 6.12 -9.05
N LEU A 186 0.08 5.56 -7.95
CA LEU A 186 0.76 4.50 -7.21
C LEU A 186 0.88 3.21 -8.03
N VAL A 187 -0.15 2.83 -8.80
CA VAL A 187 -0.08 1.72 -9.77
C VAL A 187 1.07 1.96 -10.76
N VAL A 188 1.16 3.17 -11.32
CA VAL A 188 2.24 3.54 -12.24
C VAL A 188 3.61 3.45 -11.55
N ALA A 189 3.75 4.02 -10.35
CA ALA A 189 5.00 3.98 -9.59
C ALA A 189 5.45 2.55 -9.27
N THR A 190 4.51 1.68 -8.94
CA THR A 190 4.77 0.27 -8.60
C THR A 190 5.26 -0.50 -9.82
N ALA A 191 4.64 -0.29 -10.98
CA ALA A 191 5.11 -0.87 -12.24
C ALA A 191 6.49 -0.31 -12.66
N MET A 192 6.77 0.96 -12.39
CA MET A 192 8.12 1.56 -12.62
C MET A 192 9.18 0.92 -11.74
N LEU A 193 8.87 0.68 -10.46
CA LEU A 193 9.79 0.03 -9.53
C LEU A 193 10.07 -1.42 -9.95
N PHE A 194 9.02 -2.15 -10.34
CA PHE A 194 9.17 -3.50 -10.87
C PHE A 194 9.99 -3.51 -12.18
N HIS A 195 9.76 -2.53 -13.06
CA HIS A 195 10.56 -2.35 -14.27
C HIS A 195 12.04 -2.08 -13.95
N HIS A 196 12.35 -1.25 -12.95
CA HIS A 196 13.73 -1.03 -12.52
C HIS A 196 14.40 -2.35 -12.06
N ARG A 197 13.67 -3.19 -11.32
CA ARG A 197 14.13 -4.51 -10.86
C ARG A 197 14.35 -5.52 -12.00
N LEU A 198 13.52 -5.47 -13.04
CA LEU A 198 13.55 -6.44 -14.14
C LEU A 198 14.70 -6.25 -15.14
N GLN A 199 15.31 -5.07 -15.23
CA GLN A 199 16.27 -4.77 -16.31
C GLN A 199 17.49 -5.70 -16.37
N GLY A 200 17.91 -6.27 -15.24
CA GLY A 200 18.98 -7.27 -15.19
C GLY A 200 18.53 -8.71 -15.49
N HIS A 201 17.23 -8.93 -15.64
CA HIS A 201 16.61 -10.25 -15.63
C HIS A 201 15.74 -10.53 -16.86
N LEU A 202 15.57 -9.55 -17.75
CA LEU A 202 14.88 -9.78 -19.01
C LEU A 202 15.70 -10.75 -19.88
N PRO A 203 15.02 -11.59 -20.67
CA PRO A 203 15.68 -12.50 -21.61
C PRO A 203 16.66 -11.79 -22.53
N THR A 204 17.79 -12.40 -22.82
CA THR A 204 18.74 -11.87 -23.81
C THR A 204 18.14 -11.89 -25.22
N GLU A 205 17.40 -12.95 -25.54
CA GLU A 205 16.73 -13.11 -26.83
C GLU A 205 15.37 -12.44 -26.84
N ARG A 206 15.02 -11.83 -27.98
CA ARG A 206 13.72 -11.20 -28.19
C ARG A 206 12.63 -12.27 -28.22
N PRO A 207 11.49 -12.08 -27.51
CA PRO A 207 10.37 -13.01 -27.56
C PRO A 207 9.82 -13.20 -28.98
N ASP A 208 9.42 -14.44 -29.28
CA ASP A 208 8.79 -14.78 -30.55
C ASP A 208 7.51 -13.96 -30.78
N GLY A 209 7.36 -13.41 -31.98
CA GLY A 209 6.21 -12.59 -32.35
C GLY A 209 6.23 -11.15 -31.80
N TYR A 210 7.24 -10.76 -31.02
CA TYR A 210 7.43 -9.36 -30.64
C TYR A 210 8.27 -8.61 -31.69
N ASP A 211 7.77 -7.45 -32.13
CA ASP A 211 8.32 -6.64 -33.21
C ASP A 211 9.01 -5.35 -32.76
N GLY A 212 9.00 -5.04 -31.46
CA GLY A 212 9.64 -3.85 -30.90
C GLY A 212 11.13 -4.02 -30.60
N ASP A 213 11.72 -2.94 -30.09
CA ASP A 213 13.13 -2.90 -29.65
C ASP A 213 13.37 -3.85 -28.48
N TRP A 214 14.52 -4.55 -28.49
CA TRP A 214 14.87 -5.53 -27.48
C TRP A 214 16.35 -5.43 -27.06
N PRO A 215 16.67 -5.46 -25.75
CA PRO A 215 15.73 -5.40 -24.63
C PRO A 215 14.99 -4.04 -24.57
N PRO A 216 13.82 -3.96 -23.93
CA PRO A 216 13.12 -2.70 -23.69
C PRO A 216 14.03 -1.70 -22.96
N PRO A 217 13.89 -0.38 -23.21
CA PRO A 217 14.70 0.63 -22.54
C PRO A 217 14.42 0.62 -21.03
N SER A 218 15.45 0.94 -20.24
CA SER A 218 15.36 1.03 -18.79
C SER A 218 14.35 2.08 -18.34
N ALA A 219 13.82 1.92 -17.12
CA ALA A 219 12.96 2.91 -16.47
C ALA A 219 13.62 4.30 -16.44
N VAL A 220 14.93 4.36 -16.18
CA VAL A 220 15.74 5.59 -16.23
C VAL A 220 15.76 6.16 -17.65
N ALA A 221 16.10 5.35 -18.66
CA ALA A 221 16.12 5.78 -20.05
C ALA A 221 14.74 6.22 -20.56
N CYS A 222 13.66 5.59 -20.10
CA CYS A 222 12.29 6.00 -20.38
C CYS A 222 11.98 7.40 -19.81
N ALA A 223 12.46 7.70 -18.60
CA ALA A 223 12.25 8.99 -17.94
C ALA A 223 12.93 10.16 -18.68
N GLU A 224 14.06 9.88 -19.34
CA GLU A 224 14.83 10.84 -20.14
C GLU A 224 14.20 11.15 -21.51
N GLN A 225 13.26 10.33 -21.98
CA GLN A 225 12.60 10.57 -23.26
C GLN A 225 11.71 11.82 -23.22
N GLU A 226 11.60 12.48 -24.38
CA GLU A 226 10.69 13.62 -24.56
C GLU A 226 9.24 13.19 -24.27
N SER A 227 8.83 12.05 -24.83
CA SER A 227 7.52 11.44 -24.58
C SER A 227 7.61 10.33 -23.53
N VAL A 228 7.86 10.70 -22.27
CA VAL A 228 8.03 9.76 -21.14
C VAL A 228 6.87 8.76 -21.01
N ILE A 229 5.62 9.21 -21.19
CA ILE A 229 4.44 8.32 -21.10
C ILE A 229 4.49 7.24 -22.18
N ASN A 230 4.80 7.61 -23.43
CA ASN A 230 4.87 6.64 -24.53
C ASN A 230 6.09 5.73 -24.38
N ALA A 231 7.23 6.26 -23.90
CA ALA A 231 8.42 5.47 -23.62
C ALA A 231 8.14 4.32 -22.63
N PHE A 232 7.47 4.62 -21.50
CA PHE A 232 7.05 3.58 -20.57
C PHE A 232 6.00 2.63 -21.17
N ARG A 233 5.02 3.14 -21.94
CA ARG A 233 3.98 2.30 -22.57
C ARG A 233 4.55 1.28 -23.56
N GLU A 234 5.56 1.66 -24.33
CA GLU A 234 6.25 0.77 -25.27
C GLU A 234 7.22 -0.17 -24.56
N SER A 235 7.98 0.31 -23.58
CA SER A 235 8.84 -0.56 -22.78
C SER A 235 8.04 -1.67 -22.09
N TRP A 236 6.91 -1.30 -21.46
CA TRP A 236 6.01 -2.26 -20.84
C TRP A 236 5.28 -3.17 -21.84
N ARG A 237 5.12 -2.76 -23.11
CA ARG A 237 4.64 -3.67 -24.17
C ARG A 237 5.65 -4.79 -24.42
N GLY A 238 6.94 -4.47 -24.42
CA GLY A 238 8.01 -5.46 -24.53
C GLY A 238 8.08 -6.39 -23.32
N ILE A 239 7.97 -5.86 -22.10
CA ILE A 239 7.96 -6.68 -20.89
C ILE A 239 6.76 -7.64 -20.88
N LEU A 240 5.58 -7.20 -21.32
CA LEU A 240 4.40 -8.06 -21.44
C LEU A 240 4.57 -9.20 -22.44
N ALA A 241 5.48 -9.11 -23.40
CA ALA A 241 5.80 -10.22 -24.31
C ALA A 241 6.53 -11.38 -23.60
N VAL A 242 7.01 -11.18 -22.37
CA VAL A 242 7.63 -12.19 -21.51
C VAL A 242 6.69 -12.71 -20.41
N ASP A 243 5.46 -12.18 -20.32
CA ASP A 243 4.37 -12.65 -19.44
C ASP A 243 4.25 -12.06 -18.01
N TYR A 244 4.68 -10.80 -17.81
CA TYR A 244 4.47 -10.07 -16.55
C TYR A 244 3.10 -9.37 -16.43
N ARG A 245 2.02 -10.03 -16.89
CA ARG A 245 0.68 -9.41 -17.08
C ARG A 245 0.07 -8.75 -15.84
N PRO A 246 0.03 -9.38 -14.65
CA PRO A 246 -0.63 -8.82 -13.46
C PRO A 246 -0.11 -7.44 -13.05
N VAL A 247 1.17 -7.17 -13.32
CA VAL A 247 1.82 -5.89 -13.03
C VAL A 247 1.62 -4.91 -14.19
N PHE A 248 2.02 -5.28 -15.41
CA PHE A 248 2.14 -4.31 -16.50
C PHE A 248 0.86 -4.05 -17.28
N GLU A 249 -0.15 -4.92 -17.28
CA GLU A 249 -1.43 -4.62 -17.93
C GLU A 249 -2.15 -3.47 -17.21
N THR A 250 -2.29 -3.57 -15.88
CA THR A 250 -2.88 -2.51 -15.04
C THR A 250 -2.05 -1.22 -15.10
N GLY A 251 -0.72 -1.32 -15.09
CA GLY A 251 0.18 -0.18 -15.28
C GLY A 251 -0.03 0.52 -16.62
N ARG A 252 -0.11 -0.23 -17.73
CA ARG A 252 -0.36 0.35 -19.07
C ARG A 252 -1.75 0.95 -19.19
N ALA A 253 -2.77 0.36 -18.57
CA ALA A 253 -4.11 0.93 -18.50
C ALA A 253 -4.10 2.29 -17.77
N ALA A 254 -3.37 2.40 -16.66
CA ALA A 254 -3.17 3.65 -15.94
C ALA A 254 -2.47 4.72 -16.81
N LEU A 255 -1.35 4.36 -17.47
CA LEU A 255 -0.64 5.29 -18.37
C LEU A 255 -1.49 5.71 -19.57
N ALA A 256 -2.31 4.82 -20.13
CA ALA A 256 -3.19 5.13 -21.25
C ALA A 256 -4.29 6.14 -20.88
N ALA A 257 -4.63 6.27 -19.59
CA ALA A 257 -5.58 7.25 -19.09
C ALA A 257 -4.97 8.65 -18.88
N LEU A 258 -3.64 8.76 -18.92
CA LEU A 258 -2.92 10.03 -18.82
C LEU A 258 -2.85 10.72 -20.18
N SER A 259 -3.03 12.04 -20.21
CA SER A 259 -2.83 12.85 -21.41
C SER A 259 -1.34 13.08 -21.67
N ALA A 260 -0.97 13.24 -22.95
CA ALA A 260 0.40 13.49 -23.37
C ALA A 260 0.80 14.98 -23.31
N ASP A 261 0.17 15.77 -22.45
CA ASP A 261 0.52 17.19 -22.26
C ASP A 261 1.79 17.36 -21.40
N PRO A 262 2.49 18.51 -21.50
CA PRO A 262 3.75 18.73 -20.80
C PRO A 262 3.67 18.59 -19.27
N ASP A 263 2.57 19.01 -18.63
CA ASP A 263 2.44 18.95 -17.17
C ASP A 263 2.27 17.50 -16.69
N THR A 264 1.45 16.72 -17.39
CA THR A 264 1.29 15.28 -17.12
C THR A 264 2.57 14.51 -17.42
N GLY A 265 3.27 14.85 -18.51
CA GLY A 265 4.59 14.30 -18.81
C GLY A 265 5.60 14.58 -17.70
N GLN A 266 5.67 15.83 -17.22
CA GLN A 266 6.56 16.19 -16.11
C GLN A 266 6.16 15.49 -14.79
N ALA A 267 4.87 15.26 -14.55
CA ALA A 267 4.39 14.50 -13.38
C ALA A 267 4.91 13.06 -13.41
N VAL A 268 4.82 12.38 -14.57
CA VAL A 268 5.32 11.01 -14.75
C VAL A 268 6.84 10.95 -14.66
N ARG A 269 7.56 11.92 -15.26
CA ARG A 269 9.02 12.01 -15.17
C ARG A 269 9.49 12.20 -13.72
N SER A 270 8.91 13.16 -13.01
CA SER A 270 9.26 13.43 -11.60
C SER A 270 8.98 12.21 -10.71
N LEU A 271 7.93 11.45 -11.01
CA LEU A 271 7.61 10.20 -10.33
C LEU A 271 8.65 9.11 -10.64
N ALA A 272 9.06 8.96 -11.91
CA ALA A 272 10.08 7.99 -12.30
C ALA A 272 11.44 8.28 -11.63
N GLU A 273 11.90 9.54 -11.63
CA GLU A 273 13.10 9.97 -10.93
C GLU A 273 13.03 9.70 -9.42
N MET A 274 11.85 9.85 -8.83
CA MET A 274 11.65 9.54 -7.43
C MET A 274 11.69 8.04 -7.14
N VAL A 275 11.05 7.23 -7.98
CA VAL A 275 11.11 5.76 -7.90
C VAL A 275 12.56 5.30 -8.02
N ASP A 276 13.35 5.92 -8.90
CA ASP A 276 14.77 5.61 -9.06
C ASP A 276 15.57 5.89 -7.78
N ARG A 277 15.44 7.10 -7.20
CA ARG A 277 16.06 7.45 -5.91
C ARG A 277 15.63 6.54 -4.77
N VAL A 278 14.36 6.12 -4.76
CA VAL A 278 13.87 5.16 -3.77
C VAL A 278 14.53 3.79 -4.00
N SER A 279 14.66 3.34 -5.25
CA SER A 279 15.29 2.06 -5.60
C SER A 279 16.77 1.99 -5.19
N GLU A 280 17.52 3.08 -5.38
CA GLU A 280 18.93 3.17 -5.00
C GLU A 280 19.14 3.06 -3.49
N ARG A 281 18.29 3.73 -2.68
CA ARG A 281 18.36 3.69 -1.20
C ARG A 281 17.93 2.34 -0.61
N VAL A 282 17.47 1.45 -1.47
CA VAL A 282 16.82 0.17 -1.14
C VAL A 282 17.69 -1.01 -1.57
N THR A 283 18.89 -0.74 -2.09
CA THR A 283 19.96 -1.70 -2.36
C THR A 283 20.37 -2.43 -1.08
N GLY A 284 19.58 -3.45 -0.70
CA GLY A 284 19.74 -4.27 0.51
C GLY A 284 18.45 -4.57 1.27
N LEU A 285 17.35 -3.85 1.04
CA LEU A 285 16.07 -4.10 1.69
C LEU A 285 15.33 -5.23 0.97
N ARG A 286 15.64 -6.48 1.35
CA ARG A 286 14.82 -7.66 1.01
C ARG A 286 13.36 -7.38 1.41
N HIS A 287 12.46 -7.60 0.45
CA HIS A 287 11.01 -7.87 0.47
C HIS A 287 10.03 -7.09 1.39
N ASP A 288 10.47 -6.42 2.46
CA ASP A 288 9.61 -5.72 3.44
C ASP A 288 9.38 -4.22 3.12
N LEU A 289 10.26 -3.61 2.31
CA LEU A 289 10.11 -2.21 1.94
C LEU A 289 8.79 -1.95 1.22
N LEU A 290 8.48 -2.73 0.18
CA LEU A 290 7.34 -2.45 -0.68
C LEU A 290 6.04 -2.54 0.10
N GLY A 291 5.89 -3.58 0.91
CA GLY A 291 4.78 -3.70 1.85
C GLY A 291 4.66 -2.47 2.76
N ARG A 292 5.77 -1.97 3.34
CA ARG A 292 5.77 -0.77 4.21
C ARG A 292 5.46 0.52 3.46
N ILE A 293 6.02 0.71 2.27
CA ILE A 293 5.69 1.82 1.35
C ILE A 293 4.19 1.80 1.07
N PHE A 294 3.65 0.63 0.72
CA PHE A 294 2.24 0.49 0.39
C PHE A 294 1.33 0.71 1.59
N HIS A 295 1.66 0.16 2.77
CA HIS A 295 0.93 0.45 3.99
C HIS A 295 0.90 1.95 4.29
N ARG A 296 2.03 2.66 4.13
CA ARG A 296 2.11 4.11 4.36
C ARG A 296 1.28 4.88 3.34
N VAL A 297 1.45 4.62 2.03
CA VAL A 297 0.74 5.34 0.96
C VAL A 297 -0.75 5.04 0.99
N LEU A 298 -1.17 3.80 1.25
CA LEU A 298 -2.59 3.41 1.28
C LEU A 298 -3.27 3.78 2.59
N ASP A 299 -2.55 3.83 3.72
CA ASP A 299 -3.06 4.46 4.95
C ASP A 299 -3.42 5.92 4.71
N THR A 300 -2.71 6.59 3.79
CA THR A 300 -3.06 7.96 3.42
C THR A 300 -4.34 8.09 2.59
N ALA A 301 -4.82 6.98 2.00
CA ALA A 301 -5.90 6.91 1.02
C ALA A 301 -7.15 6.14 1.50
N ARG A 302 -7.38 5.97 2.81
CA ARG A 302 -8.52 5.25 3.38
C ARG A 302 -9.85 5.99 3.13
N TYR A 303 -10.60 5.63 2.08
CA TYR A 303 -11.97 6.13 1.84
C TYR A 303 -13.02 5.02 1.61
N ASP A 304 -12.58 3.77 1.44
CA ASP A 304 -13.37 2.58 1.14
C ASP A 304 -13.48 1.60 2.33
N GLY A 305 -12.97 1.99 3.50
CA GLY A 305 -13.00 1.14 4.71
C GLY A 305 -11.98 0.00 4.70
N SER A 306 -11.01 0.00 3.78
CA SER A 306 -9.89 -0.95 3.78
C SER A 306 -8.99 -0.74 5.01
N PHE A 307 -9.07 -1.67 5.97
CA PHE A 307 -8.15 -1.75 7.10
C PHE A 307 -7.02 -2.71 6.74
N TYR A 308 -5.89 -2.17 6.30
CA TYR A 308 -4.73 -2.99 5.98
C TYR A 308 -4.11 -3.57 7.26
N THR A 309 -3.75 -4.86 7.21
CA THR A 309 -3.05 -5.57 8.29
C THR A 309 -1.65 -4.98 8.45
N SER A 310 -1.21 -4.67 9.67
CA SER A 310 0.19 -4.25 9.85
C SER A 310 1.15 -5.41 9.55
N THR A 311 2.35 -5.12 9.05
CA THR A 311 3.39 -6.14 8.80
C THR A 311 3.65 -7.00 10.04
N ALA A 312 3.74 -6.38 11.22
CA ALA A 312 3.97 -7.11 12.47
C ALA A 312 2.84 -8.10 12.80
N ALA A 313 1.58 -7.73 12.58
CA ALA A 313 0.45 -8.63 12.79
C ALA A 313 0.43 -9.76 11.75
N ALA A 314 0.77 -9.46 10.49
CA ALA A 314 0.84 -10.45 9.43
C ALA A 314 1.94 -11.50 9.69
N VAL A 315 3.14 -11.06 10.07
CA VAL A 315 4.27 -11.94 10.42
C VAL A 315 3.91 -12.82 11.63
N LEU A 316 3.32 -12.23 12.68
CA LEU A 316 2.88 -12.99 13.85
C LEU A 316 1.85 -14.06 13.46
N LEU A 317 0.83 -13.69 12.68
CA LEU A 317 -0.22 -14.63 12.28
C LEU A 317 0.32 -15.76 11.41
N ALA A 318 1.17 -15.45 10.43
CA ALA A 318 1.82 -16.45 9.58
C ALA A 318 2.73 -17.39 10.40
N SER A 319 3.47 -16.86 11.38
CA SER A 319 4.35 -17.65 12.26
C SER A 319 3.58 -18.60 13.18
N LEU A 320 2.36 -18.21 13.59
CA LEU A 320 1.47 -19.06 14.39
C LEU A 320 0.79 -20.14 13.52
N ALA A 321 0.45 -19.80 12.29
CA ALA A 321 -0.29 -20.68 11.37
C ALA A 321 0.59 -21.70 10.66
N LEU A 322 1.87 -21.37 10.38
CA LEU A 322 2.83 -22.25 9.69
C LEU A 322 3.92 -22.68 10.66
N ARG A 323 3.88 -23.95 11.07
CA ARG A 323 4.72 -24.51 12.13
C ARG A 323 5.75 -25.51 11.63
N GLU A 324 6.79 -25.70 12.44
CA GLU A 324 7.78 -26.75 12.21
C GLU A 324 7.11 -28.13 12.27
N GLY A 325 7.43 -29.01 11.31
CA GLY A 325 6.93 -30.38 11.25
C GLY A 325 5.55 -30.60 10.62
N GLU A 326 4.86 -29.55 10.17
CA GLU A 326 3.58 -29.70 9.44
C GLU A 326 3.78 -30.12 7.98
N VAL A 327 4.92 -29.74 7.41
CA VAL A 327 5.32 -30.01 6.02
C VAL A 327 6.77 -30.44 6.06
N ASP A 328 7.17 -31.33 5.17
CA ASP A 328 8.59 -31.53 4.89
C ASP A 328 9.13 -30.31 4.14
N TRP A 329 9.63 -29.34 4.90
CA TRP A 329 10.13 -28.08 4.35
C TRP A 329 11.39 -28.27 3.48
N VAL A 330 12.04 -29.43 3.51
CA VAL A 330 13.19 -29.71 2.64
C VAL A 330 12.74 -30.27 1.28
N ASP A 331 11.59 -30.95 1.23
CA ASP A 331 11.03 -31.49 -0.01
C ASP A 331 10.28 -30.40 -0.81
N ALA A 332 10.88 -30.01 -1.92
CA ALA A 332 10.28 -29.05 -2.86
C ALA A 332 8.88 -29.47 -3.34
N ASN A 333 8.59 -30.77 -3.47
CA ASN A 333 7.26 -31.24 -3.87
C ASN A 333 6.24 -31.05 -2.75
N ALA A 334 6.64 -31.29 -1.49
CA ALA A 334 5.78 -31.06 -0.35
C ALA A 334 5.41 -29.58 -0.23
N VAL A 335 6.38 -28.68 -0.42
CA VAL A 335 6.16 -27.23 -0.43
C VAL A 335 5.31 -26.81 -1.63
N SER A 336 5.58 -27.31 -2.84
CA SER A 336 4.82 -26.94 -4.05
C SER A 336 3.37 -27.41 -4.03
N ASN A 337 3.05 -28.40 -3.20
CA ASN A 337 1.69 -28.90 -3.02
C ASN A 337 0.87 -28.12 -1.99
N LEU A 338 1.51 -27.23 -1.22
CA LEU A 338 0.78 -26.35 -0.30
C LEU A 338 -0.18 -25.44 -1.04
N ARG A 339 -1.32 -25.17 -0.43
CA ARG A 339 -2.35 -24.25 -0.92
C ARG A 339 -2.71 -23.27 0.18
N ILE A 340 -2.29 -22.02 0.03
CA ILE A 340 -2.51 -20.94 1.00
C ILE A 340 -3.35 -19.84 0.35
N CYS A 341 -4.49 -19.52 0.95
CA CYS A 341 -5.43 -18.54 0.40
C CYS A 341 -5.69 -17.36 1.34
N ASP A 342 -5.75 -16.16 0.75
CA ASP A 342 -6.40 -14.98 1.34
C ASP A 342 -7.57 -14.54 0.44
N PRO A 343 -8.84 -14.78 0.85
CA PRO A 343 -10.02 -14.45 0.05
C PRO A 343 -10.34 -12.94 0.01
N ALA A 344 -9.62 -12.11 0.77
CA ALA A 344 -9.73 -10.65 0.77
C ALA A 344 -8.33 -10.03 0.90
N CYS A 345 -7.44 -10.37 -0.04
CA CYS A 345 -6.00 -10.23 0.11
C CYS A 345 -5.48 -8.80 0.23
N GLY A 346 -6.27 -7.80 -0.18
CA GLY A 346 -5.82 -6.42 -0.23
C GLY A 346 -4.53 -6.31 -1.03
N THR A 347 -3.48 -5.78 -0.39
CA THR A 347 -2.15 -5.62 -0.96
C THR A 347 -1.27 -6.87 -0.90
N GLY A 348 -1.79 -8.01 -0.44
CA GLY A 348 -1.04 -9.26 -0.35
C GLY A 348 -0.09 -9.35 0.85
N THR A 349 -0.24 -8.50 1.87
CA THR A 349 0.65 -8.48 3.05
C THR A 349 0.68 -9.81 3.80
N LEU A 350 -0.47 -10.46 3.97
CA LEU A 350 -0.56 -11.76 4.65
C LEU A 350 0.05 -12.89 3.81
N LEU A 351 -0.18 -12.87 2.48
CA LEU A 351 0.42 -13.82 1.55
C LEU A 351 1.94 -13.69 1.50
N MET A 352 2.46 -12.46 1.50
CA MET A 352 3.90 -12.18 1.60
C MET A 352 4.47 -12.67 2.94
N ALA A 353 3.78 -12.42 4.06
CA ALA A 353 4.22 -12.92 5.36
C ALA A 353 4.24 -14.46 5.43
N ALA A 354 3.28 -15.12 4.78
CA ALA A 354 3.28 -16.58 4.64
C ALA A 354 4.46 -17.07 3.79
N ALA A 355 4.73 -16.42 2.66
CA ALA A 355 5.86 -16.74 1.79
C ALA A 355 7.21 -16.64 2.52
N GLU A 356 7.45 -15.54 3.23
CA GLU A 356 8.66 -15.34 4.04
C GLU A 356 8.76 -16.36 5.18
N ARG A 357 7.64 -16.70 5.81
CA ARG A 357 7.63 -17.76 6.84
C ARG A 357 8.00 -19.12 6.26
N ILE A 358 7.55 -19.46 5.05
CA ILE A 358 7.95 -20.71 4.37
C ILE A 358 9.45 -20.70 4.10
N ARG A 359 10.01 -19.59 3.58
CA ARG A 359 11.45 -19.41 3.39
C ARG A 359 12.24 -19.65 4.67
N ASP A 360 11.81 -19.03 5.77
CA ASP A 360 12.46 -19.19 7.08
C ASP A 360 12.44 -20.67 7.53
N LEU A 361 11.31 -21.35 7.38
CA LEU A 361 11.16 -22.76 7.73
C LEU A 361 12.07 -23.66 6.87
N ARG A 362 12.15 -23.38 5.57
CA ARG A 362 13.02 -24.08 4.61
C ARG A 362 14.50 -23.94 4.95
N ASN A 363 14.91 -22.69 5.20
CA ASN A 363 16.29 -22.34 5.56
C ASN A 363 16.71 -22.99 6.88
N ASN A 364 15.85 -22.97 7.89
CA ASN A 364 16.10 -23.62 9.17
C ASN A 364 16.16 -25.15 9.04
N ALA A 365 15.49 -25.73 8.05
CA ALA A 365 15.54 -27.16 7.76
C ALA A 365 16.79 -27.60 6.93
N GLY A 366 17.58 -26.65 6.41
CA GLY A 366 18.92 -26.92 5.85
C GLY A 366 19.09 -26.72 4.34
N SER A 367 18.19 -26.02 3.64
CA SER A 367 18.21 -25.88 2.17
C SER A 367 18.72 -24.52 1.62
N GLY A 368 19.58 -23.80 2.35
CA GLY A 368 19.88 -22.36 2.10
C GLY A 368 20.76 -22.00 0.89
N ASP A 369 20.53 -22.56 -0.30
CA ASP A 369 21.20 -22.16 -1.56
C ASP A 369 20.46 -20.98 -2.22
N PRO A 370 21.14 -19.88 -2.62
CA PRO A 370 20.52 -18.76 -3.34
C PRO A 370 19.76 -19.15 -4.63
N ASP A 371 20.23 -20.14 -5.39
CA ASP A 371 19.51 -20.59 -6.60
C ASP A 371 18.19 -21.31 -6.23
N ASP A 372 18.13 -21.87 -5.02
CA ASP A 372 16.94 -22.53 -4.47
C ASP A 372 15.89 -21.52 -3.96
N GLU A 373 16.31 -20.35 -3.49
CA GLU A 373 15.42 -19.26 -3.06
C GLU A 373 14.62 -18.64 -4.20
N GLU A 374 15.23 -18.53 -5.38
CA GLU A 374 14.56 -18.00 -6.56
C GLU A 374 13.54 -19.01 -7.12
N ALA A 375 13.93 -20.29 -7.19
CA ALA A 375 13.04 -21.38 -7.58
C ALA A 375 11.86 -21.52 -6.58
N LEU A 376 12.13 -21.36 -5.29
CA LEU A 376 11.09 -21.29 -4.26
C LEU A 376 10.15 -20.11 -4.48
N GLY A 377 10.70 -18.92 -4.73
CA GLY A 377 9.91 -17.72 -5.00
C GLY A 377 8.94 -17.92 -6.17
N LEU A 378 9.41 -18.53 -7.27
CA LEU A 378 8.55 -18.90 -8.40
C LEU A 378 7.45 -19.86 -7.98
N MET A 379 7.81 -21.00 -7.38
CA MET A 379 6.87 -22.02 -6.90
C MET A 379 5.79 -21.42 -5.99
N LEU A 380 6.18 -20.54 -5.07
CA LEU A 380 5.25 -19.87 -4.16
C LEU A 380 4.22 -19.02 -4.92
N VAL A 381 4.66 -18.27 -5.92
CA VAL A 381 3.80 -17.38 -6.72
C VAL A 381 2.87 -18.14 -7.67
N GLU A 382 3.36 -19.22 -8.30
CA GLU A 382 2.61 -19.94 -9.34
C GLU A 382 1.61 -20.97 -8.78
N ASP A 383 1.97 -21.62 -7.66
CA ASP A 383 1.28 -22.82 -7.19
C ASP A 383 0.74 -22.70 -5.75
N VAL A 384 1.48 -22.04 -4.86
CA VAL A 384 1.16 -22.08 -3.43
C VAL A 384 0.22 -20.97 -2.99
N LEU A 385 0.45 -19.73 -3.42
CA LEU A 385 -0.24 -18.55 -2.90
C LEU A 385 -1.43 -18.17 -3.79
N TRP A 386 -2.59 -18.04 -3.15
CA TRP A 386 -3.86 -17.66 -3.77
C TRP A 386 -4.42 -16.41 -3.12
N GLY A 387 -4.72 -15.38 -3.91
CA GLY A 387 -5.21 -14.09 -3.43
C GLY A 387 -6.42 -13.62 -4.21
N TYR A 388 -7.45 -13.17 -3.50
CA TYR A 388 -8.65 -12.60 -4.10
C TYR A 388 -8.94 -11.24 -3.49
N ASP A 389 -9.23 -10.23 -4.32
CA ASP A 389 -9.76 -8.96 -3.85
C ASP A 389 -10.74 -8.37 -4.86
N VAL A 390 -11.65 -7.52 -4.39
CA VAL A 390 -12.64 -6.86 -5.26
C VAL A 390 -12.06 -5.63 -5.95
N ASN A 391 -11.00 -5.04 -5.39
CA ASN A 391 -10.36 -3.83 -5.86
C ASN A 391 -9.17 -4.16 -6.78
N LEU A 392 -9.28 -3.73 -8.04
CA LEU A 392 -8.25 -3.90 -9.06
C LEU A 392 -6.87 -3.35 -8.65
N THR A 393 -6.84 -2.19 -8.00
CA THR A 393 -5.57 -1.61 -7.57
C THR A 393 -4.94 -2.47 -6.48
N ALA A 394 -5.74 -3.01 -5.55
CA ALA A 394 -5.26 -3.90 -4.50
C ALA A 394 -4.66 -5.20 -5.07
N THR A 395 -5.37 -5.85 -6.01
CA THR A 395 -4.84 -7.06 -6.67
C THR A 395 -3.57 -6.78 -7.46
N HIS A 396 -3.47 -5.64 -8.14
CA HIS A 396 -2.23 -5.22 -8.79
C HIS A 396 -1.08 -5.02 -7.78
N MET A 397 -1.35 -4.42 -6.62
CA MET A 397 -0.35 -4.28 -5.56
C MET A 397 0.09 -5.64 -5.01
N ALA A 398 -0.86 -6.54 -4.74
CA ALA A 398 -0.58 -7.90 -4.27
C ALA A 398 0.29 -8.64 -5.27
N ALA A 399 -0.08 -8.58 -6.55
CA ALA A 399 0.70 -9.19 -7.62
C ALA A 399 2.12 -8.63 -7.71
N SER A 400 2.26 -7.31 -7.64
CA SER A 400 3.57 -6.65 -7.67
C SER A 400 4.41 -6.99 -6.44
N THR A 401 3.78 -7.11 -5.28
CA THR A 401 4.45 -7.48 -4.03
C THR A 401 4.95 -8.92 -4.08
N LEU A 402 4.10 -9.86 -4.50
CA LEU A 402 4.45 -11.28 -4.60
C LEU A 402 5.44 -11.55 -5.74
N GLY A 403 5.32 -10.86 -6.88
CA GLY A 403 6.28 -11.00 -7.98
C GLY A 403 7.71 -10.59 -7.61
N MET A 404 7.89 -9.83 -6.53
CA MET A 404 9.22 -9.50 -6.01
C MET A 404 9.88 -10.65 -5.24
N LEU A 405 9.16 -11.74 -4.95
CA LEU A 405 9.74 -12.95 -4.36
C LEU A 405 10.74 -13.60 -5.32
N SER A 406 10.45 -13.59 -6.62
CA SER A 406 11.34 -14.11 -7.67
C SER A 406 11.46 -13.10 -8.82
N PRO A 407 12.26 -12.03 -8.63
CA PRO A 407 12.38 -10.95 -9.61
C PRO A 407 13.15 -11.37 -10.87
N SER A 408 13.89 -12.48 -10.83
CA SER A 408 14.72 -12.94 -11.95
C SER A 408 14.05 -13.99 -12.84
N THR A 409 12.94 -14.56 -12.39
CA THR A 409 12.28 -15.67 -13.07
C THR A 409 11.00 -15.23 -13.77
N ARG A 410 10.79 -15.78 -14.97
CA ARG A 410 9.53 -15.63 -15.70
C ARG A 410 8.46 -16.41 -14.94
N PHE A 411 7.44 -15.72 -14.43
CA PHE A 411 6.21 -16.39 -14.01
C PHE A 411 5.26 -16.51 -15.21
N ASN A 412 4.76 -17.72 -15.43
CA ASN A 412 3.72 -18.04 -16.40
C ASN A 412 2.32 -17.91 -15.76
N ARG A 413 2.24 -17.98 -14.43
CA ARG A 413 0.97 -17.88 -13.69
C ARG A 413 1.15 -17.20 -12.35
N MET A 414 0.12 -16.46 -11.94
CA MET A 414 -0.02 -15.95 -10.57
C MET A 414 -1.48 -16.08 -10.16
N ASN A 415 -1.74 -16.71 -9.01
CA ASN A 415 -3.11 -16.94 -8.53
C ASN A 415 -3.66 -15.75 -7.73
N VAL A 416 -3.40 -14.53 -8.22
CA VAL A 416 -3.97 -13.29 -7.68
C VAL A 416 -5.08 -12.84 -8.62
N HIS A 417 -6.30 -12.75 -8.11
CA HIS A 417 -7.49 -12.53 -8.92
C HIS A 417 -8.36 -11.39 -8.41
N ARG A 418 -8.93 -10.65 -9.36
CA ARG A 418 -9.97 -9.68 -9.06
C ARG A 418 -11.34 -10.35 -9.05
N ALA A 419 -11.98 -10.43 -7.88
CA ALA A 419 -13.35 -10.92 -7.76
C ALA A 419 -14.37 -9.79 -8.05
N LEU A 420 -15.44 -10.08 -8.79
CA LEU A 420 -16.43 -9.04 -9.12
C LEU A 420 -17.33 -8.71 -7.93
N LEU A 421 -17.46 -7.43 -7.59
CA LEU A 421 -18.41 -6.91 -6.60
C LEU A 421 -19.24 -5.79 -7.21
N GLY A 422 -20.56 -5.95 -7.23
CA GLY A 422 -21.45 -4.98 -7.86
C GLY A 422 -22.55 -5.65 -8.68
N VAL A 423 -23.21 -4.87 -9.53
CA VAL A 423 -24.17 -5.41 -10.51
C VAL A 423 -23.57 -5.27 -11.90
N PHE A 424 -23.35 -6.39 -12.58
CA PHE A 424 -22.84 -6.43 -13.96
C PHE A 424 -23.85 -7.19 -14.82
N ASP A 425 -24.26 -6.60 -15.94
CA ASP A 425 -25.29 -7.16 -16.84
C ASP A 425 -26.59 -7.57 -16.11
N GLY A 426 -26.99 -6.77 -15.11
CA GLY A 426 -28.18 -7.02 -14.29
C GLY A 426 -28.02 -8.10 -13.22
N GLN A 427 -26.86 -8.75 -13.12
CA GLN A 427 -26.57 -9.79 -12.14
C GLN A 427 -25.75 -9.26 -10.97
N PRO A 428 -26.14 -9.51 -9.71
CA PRO A 428 -25.37 -9.12 -8.53
C PRO A 428 -24.23 -10.11 -8.25
N TYR A 429 -23.05 -9.57 -7.93
CA TYR A 429 -21.85 -10.32 -7.54
C TYR A 429 -21.34 -9.84 -6.18
N LEU A 430 -20.79 -10.75 -5.38
CA LEU A 430 -20.40 -10.54 -3.99
C LEU A 430 -18.88 -10.60 -3.75
N GLY A 431 -18.09 -10.65 -4.81
CA GLY A 431 -16.66 -10.91 -4.76
C GLY A 431 -16.40 -12.40 -4.45
N SER A 432 -15.38 -12.65 -3.62
CA SER A 432 -15.02 -14.02 -3.21
C SER A 432 -16.10 -14.73 -2.39
N LEU A 433 -17.07 -14.01 -1.82
CA LEU A 433 -18.22 -14.65 -1.15
C LEU A 433 -19.07 -15.50 -2.09
N ASP A 434 -19.04 -15.25 -3.40
CA ASP A 434 -19.77 -16.10 -4.37
C ASP A 434 -19.22 -17.54 -4.43
N PHE A 435 -18.00 -17.80 -3.94
CA PHE A 435 -17.45 -19.16 -3.79
C PHE A 435 -18.30 -20.04 -2.87
N LEU A 436 -19.00 -19.47 -1.88
CA LEU A 436 -19.94 -20.20 -1.02
C LEU A 436 -21.05 -20.90 -1.80
N SER A 437 -21.38 -20.37 -2.98
CA SER A 437 -22.40 -20.90 -3.91
C SER A 437 -21.80 -21.59 -5.15
N GLY A 438 -20.47 -21.68 -5.25
CA GLY A 438 -19.78 -22.21 -6.43
C GLY A 438 -19.92 -21.35 -7.70
N GLN A 439 -20.26 -20.06 -7.58
CA GLN A 439 -20.63 -19.20 -8.71
C GLN A 439 -19.76 -17.93 -8.84
N ALA A 440 -18.58 -17.89 -8.22
CA ALA A 440 -17.73 -16.73 -8.32
C ALA A 440 -17.32 -16.42 -9.77
N ARG A 441 -17.34 -15.13 -10.12
CA ARG A 441 -16.78 -14.62 -11.37
C ARG A 441 -15.56 -13.78 -11.09
N LEU A 442 -14.47 -14.15 -11.76
CA LEU A 442 -13.21 -13.42 -11.73
C LEU A 442 -13.14 -12.52 -12.95
N ALA A 443 -12.74 -11.27 -12.75
CA ALA A 443 -12.47 -10.35 -13.84
C ALA A 443 -11.11 -10.65 -14.47
N ALA A 444 -11.02 -10.53 -15.79
CA ALA A 444 -9.74 -10.43 -16.45
C ALA A 444 -9.00 -9.16 -16.03
N TRP A 445 -7.67 -9.17 -16.15
CA TRP A 445 -6.85 -7.98 -15.99
C TRP A 445 -7.21 -6.96 -17.10
N PRO A 446 -7.14 -5.64 -16.83
CA PRO A 446 -7.55 -4.64 -17.80
C PRO A 446 -6.58 -4.63 -18.99
N THR A 447 -7.04 -5.03 -20.16
CA THR A 447 -6.24 -4.99 -21.40
C THR A 447 -6.42 -3.64 -22.11
N THR A 448 -5.32 -3.05 -22.59
CA THR A 448 -5.34 -1.77 -23.33
C THR A 448 -5.95 -1.90 -24.72
N THR A 449 -5.96 -3.11 -25.27
CA THR A 449 -6.71 -3.47 -26.46
C THR A 449 -8.12 -3.80 -26.02
N ARG A 450 -9.07 -2.93 -26.38
CA ARG A 450 -10.52 -3.14 -26.25
C ARG A 450 -11.01 -4.24 -27.22
N GLN A 451 -10.24 -5.31 -27.38
CA GLN A 451 -10.75 -6.56 -27.91
C GLN A 451 -11.45 -7.27 -26.77
N VAL A 452 -12.73 -7.48 -27.00
CA VAL A 452 -13.68 -8.28 -26.25
C VAL A 452 -12.98 -9.48 -25.60
N ASP A 453 -12.64 -9.35 -24.32
CA ASP A 453 -12.41 -10.48 -23.44
C ASP A 453 -13.41 -10.36 -22.28
N SER A 454 -14.69 -10.37 -22.67
CA SER A 454 -15.83 -10.55 -21.78
C SER A 454 -15.96 -11.99 -21.27
N GLU A 455 -14.95 -12.83 -21.48
CA GLU A 455 -15.08 -14.29 -21.29
C GLU A 455 -13.81 -14.90 -20.67
N ARG A 456 -13.52 -14.58 -19.41
CA ARG A 456 -13.21 -15.69 -18.50
C ARG A 456 -14.51 -16.04 -17.80
N GLY A 457 -15.02 -17.21 -18.15
CA GLY A 457 -16.23 -17.82 -17.61
C GLY A 457 -16.16 -17.95 -16.08
N THR A 458 -17.26 -18.40 -15.49
CA THR A 458 -17.31 -18.87 -14.09
C THR A 458 -15.97 -19.46 -13.68
N SER A 459 -15.31 -18.87 -12.68
CA SER A 459 -14.06 -19.46 -12.22
C SER A 459 -14.42 -20.73 -11.47
N GLU A 460 -13.67 -21.80 -11.70
CA GLU A 460 -13.70 -22.91 -10.77
C GLU A 460 -13.41 -22.38 -9.36
N PRO A 461 -14.11 -22.88 -8.33
CA PRO A 461 -13.78 -22.54 -6.96
C PRO A 461 -12.30 -22.84 -6.69
N PRO A 462 -11.65 -22.12 -5.76
CA PRO A 462 -10.28 -22.43 -5.38
C PRO A 462 -10.17 -23.91 -4.99
N PRO A 463 -9.02 -24.57 -5.24
CA PRO A 463 -8.81 -25.92 -4.74
C PRO A 463 -8.93 -25.93 -3.20
N PRO A 464 -9.18 -27.10 -2.57
CA PRO A 464 -9.14 -27.20 -1.12
C PRO A 464 -7.83 -26.64 -0.56
N MET A 465 -7.93 -25.73 0.40
CA MET A 465 -6.81 -24.98 0.95
C MET A 465 -6.26 -25.65 2.21
N ASP A 466 -4.94 -25.69 2.36
CA ASP A 466 -4.28 -26.13 3.59
C ASP A 466 -4.32 -25.03 4.66
N LEU A 467 -4.23 -23.77 4.23
CA LEU A 467 -4.29 -22.59 5.09
C LEU A 467 -5.14 -21.50 4.45
N VAL A 468 -6.11 -20.98 5.22
CA VAL A 468 -6.74 -19.70 4.92
C VAL A 468 -6.23 -18.68 5.92
N ILE A 469 -5.49 -17.68 5.42
CA ILE A 469 -4.93 -16.60 6.22
C ILE A 469 -5.54 -15.28 5.79
N MET A 470 -6.25 -14.58 6.69
CA MET A 470 -7.01 -13.39 6.29
C MET A 470 -7.17 -12.33 7.39
N ASN A 471 -7.35 -11.10 6.93
CA ASN A 471 -7.91 -10.00 7.72
C ASN A 471 -9.21 -9.55 7.02
N PRO A 472 -10.36 -10.15 7.38
CA PRO A 472 -11.58 -9.96 6.62
C PRO A 472 -12.10 -8.53 6.74
N PRO A 473 -12.95 -8.06 5.80
CA PRO A 473 -13.47 -6.70 5.85
C PRO A 473 -14.39 -6.49 7.07
N PHE A 474 -14.06 -5.52 7.93
CA PHE A 474 -14.87 -5.11 9.10
C PHE A 474 -15.70 -3.85 8.86
N THR A 475 -15.84 -3.44 7.60
CA THR A 475 -16.48 -2.20 7.20
C THR A 475 -17.98 -2.22 7.52
N ARG A 476 -18.50 -1.13 8.10
CA ARG A 476 -19.96 -0.97 8.31
C ARG A 476 -20.68 -1.04 6.96
N ASP A 477 -21.83 -1.71 6.90
CA ASP A 477 -22.63 -1.87 5.66
C ASP A 477 -22.88 -0.54 4.93
N SER A 478 -23.09 0.55 5.66
CA SER A 478 -23.31 1.89 5.09
C SER A 478 -22.12 2.44 4.31
N LEU A 479 -20.90 1.99 4.59
CA LEU A 479 -19.67 2.37 3.90
C LEU A 479 -19.32 1.37 2.79
N ARG A 480 -19.62 0.08 2.97
CA ARG A 480 -19.39 -0.98 1.98
C ARG A 480 -20.15 -0.76 0.68
N HIS A 481 -21.31 -0.12 0.73
CA HIS A 481 -22.16 0.11 -0.43
C HIS A 481 -22.24 1.59 -0.86
N ASP A 482 -21.39 2.47 -0.33
CA ASP A 482 -21.48 3.92 -0.61
C ASP A 482 -21.22 4.27 -2.10
N GLN A 483 -20.61 3.35 -2.82
CA GLN A 483 -20.30 3.38 -4.25
C GLN A 483 -21.44 2.86 -5.14
N PHE A 484 -22.45 2.19 -4.58
CA PHE A 484 -23.56 1.59 -5.34
C PHE A 484 -24.83 2.44 -5.23
N SER A 485 -25.65 2.44 -6.29
CA SER A 485 -27.01 2.97 -6.21
C SER A 485 -27.85 2.14 -5.24
N ARG A 486 -28.96 2.72 -4.74
CA ARG A 486 -29.88 1.99 -3.84
C ARG A 486 -30.42 0.70 -4.44
N ALA A 487 -30.63 0.67 -5.76
CA ALA A 487 -31.15 -0.52 -6.45
C ALA A 487 -30.10 -1.64 -6.50
N GLU A 488 -28.86 -1.28 -6.81
CA GLU A 488 -27.72 -2.21 -6.81
C GLU A 488 -27.40 -2.71 -5.41
N GLU A 489 -27.38 -1.82 -4.41
CA GLU A 489 -27.20 -2.18 -3.01
C GLU A 489 -28.25 -3.21 -2.55
N GLN A 490 -29.52 -3.01 -2.92
CA GLN A 490 -30.58 -3.97 -2.60
C GLN A 490 -30.41 -5.31 -3.32
N ALA A 491 -29.94 -5.31 -4.57
CA ALA A 491 -29.67 -6.54 -5.31
C ALA A 491 -28.52 -7.33 -4.67
N ILE A 492 -27.42 -6.65 -4.33
CA ILE A 492 -26.26 -7.24 -3.64
C ILE A 492 -26.67 -7.82 -2.28
N LYS A 493 -27.44 -7.08 -1.47
CA LYS A 493 -27.93 -7.56 -0.16
C LYS A 493 -28.86 -8.76 -0.27
N ARG A 494 -29.72 -8.81 -1.30
CA ARG A 494 -30.58 -9.97 -1.57
C ARG A 494 -29.72 -11.19 -1.90
N ARG A 495 -28.75 -11.03 -2.80
CA ARG A 495 -27.83 -12.09 -3.19
C ARG A 495 -26.98 -12.60 -2.02
N GLU A 496 -26.47 -11.71 -1.18
CA GLU A 496 -25.73 -12.09 0.04
C GLU A 496 -26.58 -12.94 0.99
N LYS A 497 -27.85 -12.60 1.14
CA LYS A 497 -28.79 -13.41 1.92
C LYS A 497 -29.03 -14.79 1.30
N GLU A 498 -29.15 -14.88 -0.02
CA GLU A 498 -29.34 -16.15 -0.77
C GLU A 498 -28.10 -17.05 -0.69
N VAL A 499 -26.90 -16.49 -0.78
CA VAL A 499 -25.64 -17.27 -0.69
C VAL A 499 -25.41 -17.80 0.73
N LEU A 500 -25.84 -17.05 1.74
CA LEU A 500 -25.79 -17.47 3.14
C LEU A 500 -26.99 -18.34 3.55
N GLU A 501 -27.98 -18.51 2.67
CA GLU A 501 -29.15 -19.35 2.90
C GLU A 501 -28.76 -20.84 2.83
N GLY A 502 -29.04 -21.60 3.89
CA GLY A 502 -28.73 -23.03 3.96
C GLY A 502 -27.32 -23.37 4.46
N GLN A 503 -26.46 -22.36 4.63
CA GLN A 503 -25.18 -22.56 5.29
C GLN A 503 -25.38 -22.93 6.77
N PRO A 504 -24.58 -23.84 7.36
CA PRO A 504 -24.71 -24.29 8.76
C PRO A 504 -24.79 -23.13 9.76
N TYR A 505 -24.21 -22.00 9.36
CA TYR A 505 -24.03 -20.77 10.08
C TYR A 505 -25.29 -19.88 10.22
N ARG A 506 -26.46 -20.22 9.64
CA ARG A 506 -27.63 -19.31 9.60
C ARG A 506 -28.18 -18.91 10.99
N GLU A 507 -27.95 -19.70 12.04
CA GLU A 507 -28.31 -19.33 13.42
C GLU A 507 -27.28 -18.43 14.12
N ALA A 508 -26.04 -18.40 13.62
CA ALA A 508 -24.94 -17.52 14.06
C ALA A 508 -24.85 -16.21 13.27
N ALA A 509 -25.27 -16.24 11.99
CA ALA A 509 -25.23 -15.15 11.01
C ALA A 509 -26.26 -14.03 11.23
N ARG A 510 -27.04 -14.04 12.32
CA ARG A 510 -27.91 -12.89 12.68
C ARG A 510 -27.12 -11.61 13.05
N LEU A 511 -25.81 -11.61 12.85
CA LEU A 511 -24.90 -10.52 13.10
C LEU A 511 -24.48 -9.89 11.78
N SER A 512 -25.13 -8.77 11.47
CA SER A 512 -24.88 -7.87 10.34
C SER A 512 -23.42 -7.40 10.27
N GLY A 513 -22.58 -8.15 9.56
CA GLY A 513 -21.20 -7.79 9.26
C GLY A 513 -20.53 -8.76 8.29
N SER A 514 -19.91 -8.21 7.24
CA SER A 514 -19.23 -8.96 6.17
C SER A 514 -18.12 -9.89 6.66
N ALA A 515 -17.41 -9.54 7.74
CA ALA A 515 -16.39 -10.41 8.34
C ALA A 515 -16.89 -11.81 8.72
N ASN A 516 -18.17 -11.93 9.12
CA ASN A 516 -18.76 -13.22 9.45
C ASN A 516 -18.94 -14.11 8.22
N ALA A 517 -19.35 -13.54 7.09
CA ALA A 517 -19.48 -14.27 5.84
C ALA A 517 -18.11 -14.77 5.34
N PHE A 518 -17.06 -13.98 5.54
CA PHE A 518 -15.69 -14.37 5.19
C PHE A 518 -15.13 -15.47 6.09
N MET A 519 -15.52 -15.55 7.37
CA MET A 519 -15.16 -16.69 8.23
C MET A 519 -15.77 -18.00 7.71
N VAL A 520 -17.05 -17.99 7.33
CA VAL A 520 -17.71 -19.16 6.73
C VAL A 520 -17.06 -19.53 5.41
N LEU A 521 -16.73 -18.54 4.58
CA LEU A 521 -16.00 -18.77 3.34
C LEU A 521 -14.65 -19.43 3.60
N GLY A 522 -13.88 -18.91 4.56
CA GLY A 522 -12.58 -19.44 4.92
C GLY A 522 -12.66 -20.90 5.35
N ASP A 523 -13.63 -21.25 6.19
CA ASP A 523 -13.88 -22.63 6.60
C ASP A 523 -14.29 -23.53 5.42
N GLN A 524 -15.20 -23.07 4.56
CA GLN A 524 -15.70 -23.86 3.43
C GLN A 524 -14.64 -24.15 2.36
N ILE A 525 -13.65 -23.27 2.18
CA ILE A 525 -12.57 -23.49 1.20
C ILE A 525 -11.38 -24.26 1.77
N LEU A 526 -11.33 -24.50 3.09
CA LEU A 526 -10.31 -25.35 3.68
C LEU A 526 -10.55 -26.81 3.28
N ARG A 527 -9.45 -27.57 3.22
CA ARG A 527 -9.53 -29.03 3.16
C ARG A 527 -10.22 -29.56 4.42
N GLU A 528 -11.03 -30.60 4.27
CA GLU A 528 -11.82 -31.19 5.36
C GLU A 528 -10.94 -31.64 6.54
N ASP A 529 -9.79 -32.24 6.26
CA ASP A 529 -8.88 -32.77 7.29
C ASP A 529 -7.58 -31.95 7.38
N GLY A 530 -7.30 -31.41 8.57
CA GLY A 530 -6.03 -30.74 8.88
C GLY A 530 -5.84 -29.38 8.21
N GLY A 531 -6.91 -28.76 7.69
CA GLY A 531 -6.90 -27.36 7.27
C GLY A 531 -6.74 -26.39 8.45
N THR A 532 -6.09 -25.25 8.23
CA THR A 532 -5.87 -24.22 9.26
C THR A 532 -6.55 -22.92 8.88
N LEU A 533 -7.41 -22.38 9.77
CA LEU A 533 -7.98 -21.05 9.63
C LEU A 533 -7.23 -20.05 10.51
N ALA A 534 -6.55 -19.09 9.90
CA ALA A 534 -5.80 -18.03 10.57
C ALA A 534 -6.43 -16.65 10.27
N VAL A 535 -7.08 -16.05 11.26
CA VAL A 535 -7.92 -14.85 11.07
C VAL A 535 -7.60 -13.73 12.05
N VAL A 536 -7.48 -12.51 11.55
CA VAL A 536 -7.45 -11.29 12.39
C VAL A 536 -8.87 -10.91 12.76
N LEU A 537 -9.18 -10.87 14.06
CA LEU A 537 -10.50 -10.48 14.57
C LEU A 537 -10.41 -9.32 15.57
N PRO A 538 -11.40 -8.42 15.62
CA PRO A 538 -11.52 -7.42 16.67
C PRO A 538 -11.59 -8.09 18.05
N THR A 539 -10.91 -7.54 19.06
CA THR A 539 -10.92 -8.08 20.44
C THR A 539 -12.33 -8.24 21.02
N VAL A 540 -13.29 -7.42 20.57
CA VAL A 540 -14.70 -7.55 20.95
C VAL A 540 -15.32 -8.89 20.56
N MET A 541 -14.77 -9.61 19.57
CA MET A 541 -15.21 -10.97 19.25
C MET A 541 -14.99 -11.96 20.40
N ALA A 542 -13.98 -11.73 21.24
CA ALA A 542 -13.71 -12.58 22.41
C ALA A 542 -14.67 -12.28 23.58
N THR A 543 -15.10 -11.03 23.74
CA THR A 543 -15.78 -10.58 24.97
C THR A 543 -17.26 -10.25 24.79
N ASN A 544 -17.68 -9.83 23.58
CA ASN A 544 -19.04 -9.35 23.36
C ASN A 544 -20.05 -10.52 23.35
N PRO A 545 -21.16 -10.45 24.12
CA PRO A 545 -22.24 -11.43 24.06
C PRO A 545 -22.83 -11.63 22.67
N ALA A 546 -22.87 -10.57 21.85
CA ALA A 546 -23.35 -10.64 20.47
C ALA A 546 -22.49 -11.60 19.63
N ALA A 547 -21.18 -11.73 19.90
CA ALA A 547 -20.28 -12.63 19.19
C ALA A 547 -20.30 -14.08 19.71
N SER A 548 -21.21 -14.42 20.65
CA SER A 548 -21.28 -15.76 21.25
C SER A 548 -21.49 -16.87 20.23
N GLN A 549 -22.31 -16.63 19.20
CA GLN A 549 -22.55 -17.63 18.17
C GLN A 549 -21.33 -17.89 17.29
N THR A 550 -20.61 -16.84 16.89
CA THR A 550 -19.34 -16.98 16.17
C THR A 550 -18.33 -17.79 16.98
N ARG A 551 -18.21 -17.55 18.28
CA ARG A 551 -17.32 -18.33 19.15
C ARG A 551 -17.75 -19.81 19.26
N ARG A 552 -19.05 -20.10 19.28
CA ARG A 552 -19.53 -21.49 19.27
C ARG A 552 -19.20 -22.18 17.96
N TYR A 553 -19.38 -21.49 16.84
CA TYR A 553 -19.03 -22.00 15.53
C TYR A 553 -17.55 -22.35 15.43
N LEU A 554 -16.64 -21.46 15.84
CA LEU A 554 -15.20 -21.72 15.84
C LEU A 554 -14.75 -22.85 16.80
N ALA A 555 -15.63 -23.28 17.71
CA ALA A 555 -15.35 -24.34 18.67
C ALA A 555 -15.97 -25.69 18.28
N GLN A 556 -16.81 -25.70 17.23
CA GLN A 556 -17.35 -26.90 16.59
C GLN A 556 -16.42 -27.30 15.46
#